data_AF-A0A1G6R927-F1
#
_entry.id   AF-A0A1G6R927-F1
#
_cell.length_a   1.000
_cell.length_b   1.000
_cell.length_c   1.000
_cell.angle_alpha   90.00
_cell.angle_beta   90.00
_cell.angle_gamma   90.00
#
_symmetry.space_group_name_H-M   'P 1'
#
loop_
_entity.id
_entity.type
_entity.pdbx_description
1 polymer ?
#
loop_
_entity_poly.entity_id
_entity_poly.type
_entity_poly.pdbx_seq_one_letter_code
_entity_poly.pdbx_strand_id
1 'polypeptide(L)'
;MTTATPDSPARTGHPVRAVLRRWPAVFGAAFAAFVSYGLASGAELAPILTASGLVYLGAAALQKRGAAWPVFAVTFVVIGAADFTPWPDAPTWVLIALAVPFTVYGLLRGAARPAEGLPLQAIGMAVFGGAAAVVMLVGGDFGAYLVAAGLLGHAAWDVHHHRTGRVVVRSMAEFCFVLDTLIAVAMVVVALNG
;
A
#
# COMPACT_ATOMS: atom_id res chain seq x y z
N MET A 1 -40.02 37.58 -35.23
CA MET A 1 -38.89 36.77 -35.71
C MET A 1 -38.10 36.35 -34.47
N THR A 2 -38.40 35.18 -33.93
CA THR A 2 -37.90 34.69 -32.64
C THR A 2 -36.88 33.60 -32.91
N THR A 3 -35.60 33.89 -32.65
CA THR A 3 -34.50 32.94 -32.78
C THR A 3 -34.44 32.04 -31.54
N ALA A 4 -34.70 30.75 -31.73
CA ALA A 4 -34.53 29.74 -30.70
C ALA A 4 -33.04 29.38 -30.56
N THR A 5 -32.52 29.43 -29.33
CA THR A 5 -31.20 28.93 -28.94
C THR A 5 -31.23 27.39 -28.93
N PRO A 6 -30.25 26.67 -29.48
CA PRO A 6 -30.22 25.22 -29.38
C PRO A 6 -29.80 24.80 -27.97
N ASP A 7 -30.62 23.95 -27.36
CA ASP A 7 -30.30 23.24 -26.11
C ASP A 7 -29.01 22.42 -26.28
N SER A 8 -28.06 22.63 -25.38
CA SER A 8 -26.87 21.76 -25.28
C SER A 8 -27.27 20.40 -24.70
N PRO A 9 -26.91 19.27 -25.33
CA PRO A 9 -27.26 17.96 -24.80
C PRO A 9 -26.51 17.70 -23.49
N ALA A 10 -27.28 17.40 -22.44
CA ALA A 10 -26.77 16.95 -21.15
C ALA A 10 -25.83 15.75 -21.36
N ARG A 11 -24.57 15.91 -20.98
CA ARG A 11 -23.54 14.87 -21.09
C ARG A 11 -23.79 13.77 -20.05
N THR A 12 -24.63 12.80 -20.38
CA THR A 12 -24.82 11.57 -19.60
C THR A 12 -23.55 10.73 -19.68
N GLY A 13 -22.64 10.88 -18.72
CA GLY A 13 -21.47 10.01 -18.60
C GLY A 13 -21.90 8.59 -18.29
N HIS A 14 -21.62 7.64 -19.19
CA HIS A 14 -21.91 6.22 -18.98
C HIS A 14 -21.34 5.73 -17.63
N PRO A 15 -22.12 5.02 -16.79
CA PRO A 15 -21.68 4.55 -15.48
C PRO A 15 -20.41 3.67 -15.56
N VAL A 16 -20.23 2.96 -16.68
CA VAL A 16 -19.02 2.17 -17.00
C VAL A 16 -17.75 3.03 -17.03
N ARG A 17 -17.79 4.26 -17.55
CA ARG A 17 -16.64 5.18 -17.53
C ARG A 17 -16.33 5.71 -16.12
N ALA A 18 -17.34 5.80 -15.25
CA ALA A 18 -17.15 6.19 -13.85
C ALA A 18 -16.49 5.06 -13.04
N VAL A 19 -16.90 3.80 -13.27
CA VAL A 19 -16.29 2.61 -12.67
C VAL A 19 -14.85 2.42 -13.16
N LEU A 20 -14.60 2.56 -14.48
CA LEU A 20 -13.24 2.52 -15.03
C LEU A 20 -12.35 3.65 -14.51
N ARG A 21 -12.92 4.75 -13.99
CA ARG A 21 -12.16 5.81 -13.31
C ARG A 21 -11.84 5.51 -11.86
N ARG A 22 -12.57 4.59 -11.21
CA ARG A 22 -12.41 4.20 -9.80
C ARG A 22 -11.90 2.76 -9.65
N TRP A 23 -11.38 2.17 -10.72
CA TRP A 23 -10.84 0.81 -10.68
C TRP A 23 -9.80 0.60 -9.56
N PRO A 24 -8.91 1.56 -9.20
CA PRO A 24 -7.93 1.30 -8.14
C PRO A 24 -8.60 1.21 -6.77
N ALA A 25 -9.59 2.06 -6.49
CA ALA A 25 -10.37 2.01 -5.26
C ALA A 25 -11.21 0.73 -5.17
N VAL A 26 -11.86 0.31 -6.26
CA VAL A 26 -12.62 -0.95 -6.31
C VAL A 26 -11.69 -2.14 -6.10
N PHE A 27 -10.51 -2.12 -6.73
CA PHE A 27 -9.52 -3.17 -6.55
C PHE A 27 -8.96 -3.19 -5.12
N GLY A 28 -8.69 -2.03 -4.51
CA GLY A 28 -8.26 -1.92 -3.13
C GLY A 28 -9.29 -2.49 -2.16
N ALA A 29 -10.57 -2.19 -2.37
CA ALA A 29 -11.66 -2.75 -1.56
C ALA A 29 -11.82 -4.27 -1.72
N ALA A 30 -11.76 -4.77 -2.96
CA ALA A 30 -11.82 -6.22 -3.22
C ALA A 30 -10.61 -6.95 -2.60
N PHE A 31 -9.42 -6.35 -2.70
CA PHE A 31 -8.21 -6.92 -2.13
C PHE A 31 -8.22 -6.87 -0.60
N ALA A 32 -8.74 -5.80 0.01
CA ALA A 32 -8.97 -5.72 1.45
C ALA A 32 -9.88 -6.85 1.94
N ALA A 33 -11.01 -7.08 1.26
CA ALA A 33 -11.91 -8.17 1.57
C ALA A 33 -11.23 -9.55 1.43
N PHE A 34 -10.38 -9.72 0.41
CA PHE A 34 -9.61 -10.95 0.20
C PHE A 34 -8.61 -11.22 1.33
N VAL A 35 -7.79 -10.24 1.71
CA VAL A 35 -6.74 -10.44 2.74
C VAL A 35 -7.29 -10.43 4.17
N SER A 36 -8.45 -9.82 4.41
CA SER A 36 -9.12 -9.88 5.71
C SER A 36 -10.02 -11.12 5.87
N TYR A 37 -10.16 -11.95 4.83
CA TYR A 37 -10.97 -13.16 4.90
C TYR A 37 -10.33 -14.18 5.84
N GLY A 38 -11.05 -14.57 6.90
CA GLY A 38 -10.56 -15.54 7.87
C GLY A 38 -9.52 -15.00 8.84
N LEU A 39 -9.38 -13.67 8.95
CA LEU A 39 -8.45 -13.01 9.86
C LEU A 39 -8.74 -13.41 11.31
N ALA A 40 -7.83 -14.15 11.94
CA ALA A 40 -7.95 -14.55 13.33
C ALA A 40 -7.34 -13.51 14.29
N SER A 41 -6.27 -12.84 13.86
CA SER A 41 -5.73 -11.67 14.56
C SER A 41 -5.21 -10.61 13.59
N GLY A 42 -5.34 -9.33 13.96
CA GLY A 42 -4.79 -8.24 13.16
C GLY A 42 -3.26 -8.28 12.99
N ALA A 43 -2.54 -8.95 13.90
CA ALA A 43 -1.09 -9.10 13.80
C ALA A 43 -0.64 -9.86 12.53
N GLU A 44 -1.51 -10.72 11.98
CA GLU A 44 -1.26 -11.48 10.74
C GLU A 44 -1.06 -10.59 9.51
N LEU A 45 -1.47 -9.31 9.58
CA LEU A 45 -1.36 -8.36 8.48
C LEU A 45 -0.09 -7.48 8.56
N ALA A 46 0.83 -7.76 9.49
CA ALA A 46 2.16 -7.14 9.55
C ALA A 46 2.96 -7.22 8.20
N PRO A 47 2.89 -8.31 7.41
CA PRO A 47 3.51 -8.35 6.09
C PRO A 47 2.93 -7.32 5.12
N ILE A 48 1.63 -7.00 5.21
CA ILE A 48 0.98 -6.01 4.35
C ILE A 48 1.51 -4.61 4.67
N LEU A 49 1.61 -4.27 5.96
CA LEU A 49 2.22 -3.02 6.40
C LEU A 49 3.66 -2.90 5.89
N THR A 50 4.44 -3.98 5.95
CA THR A 50 5.81 -4.00 5.43
C THR A 50 5.87 -3.85 3.91
N ALA A 51 4.97 -4.53 3.18
CA ALA A 51 4.86 -4.44 1.74
C ALA A 51 4.52 -3.01 1.28
N SER A 52 3.67 -2.29 2.02
CA SER A 52 3.30 -0.90 1.71
C SER A 52 4.53 0.01 1.62
N GLY A 53 5.40 -0.02 2.65
CA GLY A 53 6.67 0.71 2.65
C GLY A 53 7.60 0.26 1.53
N LEU A 54 7.68 -1.05 1.26
CA LEU A 54 8.56 -1.61 0.23
C LEU A 54 8.14 -1.20 -1.19
N VAL A 55 6.84 -1.09 -1.47
CA VAL A 55 6.31 -0.63 -2.76
C VAL A 55 6.77 0.79 -3.06
N TYR A 56 6.68 1.67 -2.08
CA TYR A 56 7.10 3.07 -2.19
C TYR A 56 8.61 3.21 -2.31
N LEU A 57 9.36 2.46 -1.48
CA LEU A 57 10.82 2.40 -1.55
C LEU A 57 11.27 1.86 -2.90
N GLY A 58 10.64 0.80 -3.41
CA GLY A 58 10.97 0.19 -4.70
C GLY A 58 10.71 1.14 -5.87
N ALA A 59 9.57 1.84 -5.86
CA ALA A 59 9.27 2.86 -6.87
C ALA A 59 10.29 4.02 -6.84
N ALA A 60 10.69 4.47 -5.64
CA ALA A 60 11.73 5.46 -5.45
C ALA A 60 13.10 4.95 -5.93
N ALA A 61 13.52 3.76 -5.54
CA ALA A 61 14.80 3.16 -5.95
C ALA A 61 14.88 2.97 -7.47
N LEU A 62 13.78 2.53 -8.08
CA LEU A 62 13.66 2.35 -9.53
C LEU A 62 13.43 3.67 -10.28
N GLN A 63 13.30 4.80 -9.59
CA GLN A 63 13.11 6.14 -10.17
C GLN A 63 11.98 6.17 -11.22
N LYS A 64 10.97 5.32 -11.03
CA LYS A 64 9.87 5.11 -11.96
C LYS A 64 8.59 4.93 -11.17
N ARG A 65 7.70 5.93 -11.23
CA ARG A 65 6.41 5.91 -10.52
C ARG A 65 5.56 4.68 -10.84
N GLY A 66 5.59 4.25 -12.10
CA GLY A 66 4.87 3.07 -12.57
C GLY A 66 5.44 1.75 -12.06
N ALA A 67 6.67 1.74 -11.52
CA ALA A 67 7.27 0.53 -10.96
C ALA A 67 6.59 0.06 -9.68
N ALA A 68 5.78 0.91 -9.04
CA ALA A 68 5.02 0.54 -7.85
C ALA A 68 4.13 -0.70 -8.09
N TRP A 69 3.47 -0.81 -9.25
CA TRP A 69 2.62 -1.96 -9.60
C TRP A 69 3.40 -3.29 -9.72
N PRO A 70 4.50 -3.35 -10.50
CA PRO A 70 5.39 -4.51 -10.48
C PRO A 70 5.94 -4.85 -9.09
N VAL A 71 6.35 -3.85 -8.30
CA VAL A 71 6.87 -4.10 -6.95
C VAL A 71 5.77 -4.66 -6.05
N PHE A 72 4.54 -4.14 -6.13
CA PHE A 72 3.38 -4.70 -5.42
C PHE A 72 3.10 -6.15 -5.83
N ALA A 73 3.18 -6.47 -7.13
CA ALA A 73 3.02 -7.84 -7.59
C ALA A 73 4.13 -8.76 -7.01
N VAL A 74 5.37 -8.26 -6.94
CA VAL A 74 6.47 -8.99 -6.29
C VAL A 74 6.19 -9.19 -4.81
N THR A 75 5.74 -8.17 -4.07
CA THR A 75 5.43 -8.32 -2.63
C THR A 75 4.31 -9.34 -2.41
N PHE A 76 3.28 -9.33 -3.25
CA PHE A 76 2.19 -10.30 -3.19
C PHE A 76 2.68 -11.74 -3.40
N VAL A 77 3.50 -11.96 -4.43
CA VAL A 77 4.09 -13.28 -4.71
C VAL A 77 5.02 -13.72 -3.58
N VAL A 78 5.82 -12.80 -3.03
CA VAL A 78 6.74 -13.08 -1.92
C VAL A 78 5.99 -13.48 -0.67
N ILE A 79 4.91 -12.77 -0.30
CA ILE A 79 4.07 -13.12 0.85
C ILE A 79 3.48 -14.51 0.64
N GLY A 80 2.79 -14.74 -0.48
CA GLY A 80 2.16 -16.02 -0.75
C GLY A 80 3.16 -17.19 -0.86
N ALA A 81 4.38 -16.95 -1.33
CA ALA A 81 5.44 -17.96 -1.34
C ALA A 81 6.01 -18.23 0.05
N ALA A 82 6.17 -17.19 0.88
CA ALA A 82 6.70 -17.30 2.24
C ALA A 82 5.73 -18.03 3.19
N ASP A 83 4.42 -18.01 2.91
CA ASP A 83 3.42 -18.78 3.66
C ASP A 83 3.60 -20.31 3.53
N PHE A 84 4.33 -20.79 2.53
CA PHE A 84 4.70 -22.21 2.41
C PHE A 84 5.95 -22.59 3.21
N THR A 85 6.53 -21.65 3.95
CA THR A 85 7.68 -21.91 4.83
C THR A 85 7.21 -22.31 6.23
N PRO A 86 8.03 -23.06 7.00
CA PRO A 86 7.65 -23.44 8.37
C PRO A 86 7.70 -22.28 9.37
N TRP A 87 8.02 -21.06 8.94
CA TRP A 87 8.30 -19.91 9.81
C TRP A 87 7.16 -18.89 9.68
N PRO A 88 6.29 -18.72 10.70
CA PRO A 88 5.12 -17.84 10.62
C PRO A 88 5.44 -16.39 10.24
N ASP A 89 6.60 -15.91 10.70
CA ASP A 89 7.04 -14.52 10.50
C ASP A 89 7.85 -14.30 9.22
N ALA A 90 8.10 -15.34 8.43
CA ALA A 90 8.94 -15.28 7.23
C ALA A 90 8.51 -14.19 6.23
N PRO A 91 7.22 -13.98 5.92
CA PRO A 91 6.82 -12.97 4.93
C PRO A 91 7.35 -11.58 5.25
N THR A 92 7.20 -11.12 6.49
CA THR A 92 7.67 -9.81 6.95
C THR A 92 9.20 -9.71 6.85
N TRP A 93 9.92 -10.71 7.35
CA TRP A 93 11.39 -10.70 7.33
C TRP A 93 11.96 -10.73 5.93
N VAL A 94 11.36 -11.48 5.01
CA VAL A 94 11.76 -11.51 3.60
C VAL A 94 11.53 -10.14 2.96
N LEU A 95 10.41 -9.47 3.24
CA LEU A 95 10.14 -8.13 2.72
C LEU A 95 11.11 -7.07 3.29
N ILE A 96 11.42 -7.13 4.58
CA ILE A 96 12.44 -6.27 5.21
C ILE A 96 13.80 -6.52 4.54
N ALA A 97 14.18 -7.78 4.34
CA ALA A 97 15.42 -8.13 3.66
C ALA A 97 15.45 -7.60 2.21
N LEU A 98 14.32 -7.64 1.49
CA LEU A 98 14.20 -7.07 0.15
C LEU A 98 14.32 -5.53 0.10
N ALA A 99 14.04 -4.82 1.19
CA ALA A 99 14.26 -3.37 1.26
C ALA A 99 15.75 -2.99 1.12
N VAL A 100 16.65 -3.87 1.57
CA VAL A 100 18.10 -3.65 1.50
C VAL A 100 18.59 -3.51 0.06
N PRO A 101 18.38 -4.49 -0.85
CA PRO A 101 18.82 -4.35 -2.25
C PRO A 101 18.13 -3.19 -2.97
N PHE A 102 16.87 -2.87 -2.69
CA PHE A 102 16.24 -1.67 -3.26
C PHE A 102 16.93 -0.39 -2.79
N THR A 103 17.23 -0.27 -1.49
CA THR A 103 17.93 0.90 -0.94
C THR A 103 19.33 1.01 -1.54
N VAL A 104 20.10 -0.07 -1.57
CA VAL A 104 21.44 -0.11 -2.16
C VAL A 104 21.38 0.26 -3.64
N TYR A 105 20.47 -0.33 -4.41
CA TYR A 105 20.28 -0.01 -5.82
C TYR A 105 19.91 1.46 -6.03
N GLY A 106 18.99 1.98 -5.21
CA GLY A 106 18.56 3.39 -5.24
C GLY A 106 19.70 4.35 -4.92
N LEU A 107 20.57 4.03 -3.96
CA LEU A 107 21.75 4.83 -3.62
C LEU A 107 22.80 4.82 -4.73
N LEU A 108 23.13 3.62 -5.26
CA LEU A 108 24.06 3.47 -6.37
C LEU A 108 23.60 4.24 -7.62
N ARG A 109 22.29 4.19 -7.90
CA ARG A 109 21.69 4.94 -9.01
C ARG A 109 21.56 6.43 -8.70
N GLY A 110 21.32 6.77 -7.44
CA GLY A 110 21.25 8.13 -6.88
C GLY A 110 22.53 8.92 -7.09
N ALA A 111 23.68 8.25 -7.01
CA ALA A 111 24.99 8.82 -7.32
C ALA A 111 25.12 9.27 -8.79
N ALA A 112 24.40 8.61 -9.71
CA ALA A 112 24.39 8.97 -11.13
C ALA A 112 23.26 9.95 -11.50
N ARG A 113 22.13 9.92 -10.78
CA ARG A 113 20.98 10.84 -10.92
C ARG A 113 20.31 11.02 -9.56
N PRO A 114 20.18 12.25 -9.03
CA PRO A 114 19.58 12.48 -7.72
C PRO A 114 18.22 11.79 -7.58
N ALA A 115 18.14 10.84 -6.65
CA ALA A 115 16.93 10.06 -6.42
C ALA A 115 15.95 10.87 -5.55
N GLU A 116 15.10 11.67 -6.18
CA GLU A 116 14.10 12.47 -5.46
C GLU A 116 13.20 11.57 -4.60
N GLY A 117 13.22 11.80 -3.28
CA GLY A 117 12.36 11.11 -2.32
C GLY A 117 12.90 9.79 -1.75
N LEU A 118 14.05 9.26 -2.21
CA LEU A 118 14.60 8.00 -1.69
C LEU A 118 14.85 8.01 -0.17
N PRO A 119 15.46 9.06 0.44
CA PRO A 119 15.65 9.09 1.89
C PRO A 119 14.31 9.06 2.65
N LEU A 120 13.30 9.76 2.14
CA LEU A 120 11.97 9.82 2.76
C LEU A 120 11.27 8.45 2.70
N GLN A 121 11.39 7.72 1.58
CA GLN A 121 10.81 6.37 1.48
C GLN A 121 11.62 5.33 2.24
N ALA A 122 12.94 5.50 2.39
CA ALA A 122 13.75 4.66 3.26
C ALA A 122 13.35 4.85 4.74
N ILE A 123 13.08 6.09 5.16
CA ILE A 123 12.52 6.38 6.48
C ILE A 123 11.13 5.76 6.62
N GLY A 124 10.25 5.92 5.62
CA GLY A 124 8.94 5.29 5.60
C GLY A 124 9.04 3.77 5.77
N MET A 125 9.91 3.12 5.00
CA MET A 125 10.17 1.68 5.10
C MET A 125 10.70 1.29 6.49
N ALA A 126 11.62 2.08 7.06
CA ALA A 126 12.14 1.81 8.41
C ALA A 126 11.04 1.94 9.48
N VAL A 127 10.14 2.91 9.35
CA VAL A 127 9.02 3.11 10.27
C VAL A 127 8.01 1.97 10.14
N PHE A 128 7.54 1.67 8.93
CA PHE A 128 6.50 0.65 8.71
C PHE A 128 7.02 -0.77 8.91
N GLY A 129 8.19 -1.10 8.36
CA GLY A 129 8.85 -2.38 8.56
C GLY A 129 9.33 -2.57 10.00
N GLY A 130 9.79 -1.51 10.66
CA GLY A 130 10.13 -1.52 12.08
C GLY A 130 8.92 -1.75 12.97
N ALA A 131 7.80 -1.08 12.71
CA ALA A 131 6.54 -1.33 13.42
C ALA A 131 6.08 -2.78 13.25
N ALA A 132 6.13 -3.32 12.02
CA ALA A 132 5.81 -4.71 11.75
C ALA A 132 6.74 -5.70 12.47
N ALA A 133 8.04 -5.40 12.57
CA ALA A 133 8.98 -6.21 13.35
C ALA A 133 8.72 -6.13 14.86
N VAL A 134 8.33 -4.96 15.39
CA VAL A 134 7.97 -4.79 16.81
C VAL A 134 6.77 -5.64 17.18
N VAL A 135 5.75 -5.74 16.32
CA VAL A 135 4.56 -6.57 16.54
C VAL A 135 4.92 -8.01 16.89
N MET A 136 5.96 -8.56 16.26
CA MET A 136 6.44 -9.93 16.51
C MET A 136 7.09 -10.10 17.88
N LEU A 137 7.57 -9.02 18.49
CA LEU A 137 8.17 -9.04 19.82
C LEU A 137 7.12 -8.87 20.93
N VAL A 138 6.06 -8.10 20.69
CA VAL A 138 5.06 -7.79 21.72
C VAL A 138 3.86 -8.73 21.70
N GLY A 139 3.46 -9.23 20.52
CA GLY A 139 2.32 -10.12 20.33
C GLY A 139 0.95 -9.54 20.75
N GLY A 140 -0.09 -10.36 20.63
CA GLY A 140 -1.44 -10.08 21.13
C GLY A 140 -2.15 -8.86 20.51
N ASP A 141 -3.17 -8.38 21.20
CA ASP A 141 -4.02 -7.27 20.73
C ASP A 141 -3.25 -5.97 20.50
N PHE A 142 -2.20 -5.75 21.31
CA PHE A 142 -1.32 -4.60 21.14
C PHE A 142 -0.63 -4.60 19.76
N GLY A 143 -0.23 -5.78 19.29
CA GLY A 143 0.30 -5.97 17.94
C GLY A 143 -0.72 -5.58 16.86
N ALA A 144 -1.98 -5.98 17.02
CA ALA A 144 -3.05 -5.62 16.08
C ALA A 144 -3.29 -4.10 16.03
N TYR A 145 -3.33 -3.41 17.18
CA TYR A 145 -3.47 -1.95 17.20
C TYR A 145 -2.27 -1.23 16.57
N LEU A 146 -1.05 -1.74 16.78
CA LEU A 146 0.16 -1.18 16.18
C LEU A 146 0.15 -1.32 14.65
N VAL A 147 -0.23 -2.49 14.12
CA VAL A 147 -0.39 -2.68 12.67
C VAL A 147 -1.48 -1.75 12.12
N ALA A 148 -2.63 -1.64 12.79
CA ALA A 148 -3.73 -0.80 12.34
C ALA A 148 -3.32 0.69 12.31
N ALA A 149 -2.63 1.15 13.35
CA ALA A 149 -2.08 2.50 13.39
C ALA A 149 -1.04 2.73 12.27
N GLY A 150 -0.18 1.73 12.01
CA GLY A 150 0.77 1.75 10.91
C GLY A 150 0.09 1.90 9.55
N LEU A 151 -0.95 1.10 9.28
CA LEU A 151 -1.73 1.13 8.04
C LEU A 151 -2.46 2.47 7.88
N LEU A 152 -3.06 3.03 8.94
CA LEU A 152 -3.67 4.36 8.87
C LEU A 152 -2.62 5.46 8.63
N GLY A 153 -1.44 5.32 9.22
CA GLY A 153 -0.30 6.20 8.94
C GLY A 153 0.14 6.13 7.48
N HIS A 154 0.19 4.92 6.91
CA HIS A 154 0.46 4.72 5.49
C HIS A 154 -0.68 5.28 4.60
N ALA A 155 -1.95 5.10 4.97
CA ALA A 155 -3.07 5.70 4.25
C ALA A 155 -2.97 7.24 4.22
N ALA A 156 -2.51 7.88 5.30
CA ALA A 156 -2.22 9.32 5.30
C ALA A 156 -1.06 9.67 4.35
N TRP A 157 -0.04 8.81 4.28
CA TRP A 157 1.07 8.91 3.33
C TRP A 157 0.59 8.79 1.88
N ASP A 158 -0.34 7.89 1.60
CA ASP A 158 -0.98 7.74 0.29
C ASP A 158 -1.72 9.00 -0.13
N VAL A 159 -2.46 9.65 0.78
CA VAL A 159 -3.13 10.93 0.49
C VAL A 159 -2.11 11.99 0.06
N HIS A 160 -0.95 12.05 0.73
CA HIS A 160 0.13 12.96 0.35
C HIS A 160 0.66 12.65 -1.05
N HIS A 161 0.95 11.39 -1.37
CA HIS A 161 1.50 10.99 -2.66
C HIS A 161 0.49 11.08 -3.80
N HIS A 162 -0.78 10.80 -3.52
CA HIS A 162 -1.89 11.00 -4.45
C HIS A 162 -2.07 12.48 -4.80
N ARG A 163 -1.93 13.39 -3.82
CA ARG A 163 -2.05 14.85 -4.05
C ARG A 163 -0.83 15.44 -4.77
N THR A 164 0.38 15.01 -4.40
CA THR A 164 1.62 15.53 -5.01
C THR A 164 1.95 14.86 -6.33
N GLY A 165 1.42 13.67 -6.59
CA GLY A 165 1.74 12.84 -7.76
C GLY A 165 3.19 12.37 -7.78
N ARG A 166 3.88 12.36 -6.65
CA ARG A 166 5.31 12.00 -6.54
C ARG A 166 5.48 10.53 -6.13
N VAL A 167 6.66 9.99 -6.40
CA VAL A 167 7.13 8.62 -6.04
C VAL A 167 6.37 7.46 -6.68
N VAL A 168 5.05 7.39 -6.55
CA VAL A 168 4.19 6.34 -7.13
C VAL A 168 3.17 6.93 -8.10
N VAL A 169 2.56 6.08 -8.93
CA VAL A 169 1.42 6.49 -9.76
C VAL A 169 0.17 6.70 -8.90
N ARG A 170 -0.69 7.64 -9.32
CA ARG A 170 -1.91 8.00 -8.60
C ARG A 170 -2.83 6.80 -8.34
N SER A 171 -2.91 5.85 -9.27
CA SER A 171 -3.70 4.63 -9.09
C SER A 171 -3.17 3.74 -7.97
N MET A 172 -1.85 3.67 -7.77
CA MET A 172 -1.30 2.89 -6.67
C MET A 172 -1.62 3.54 -5.32
N ALA A 173 -1.42 4.86 -5.19
CA ALA A 173 -1.75 5.56 -3.96
C ALA A 173 -3.26 5.47 -3.62
N GLU A 174 -4.14 5.54 -4.63
CA GLU A 174 -5.60 5.34 -4.42
C GLU A 174 -5.93 3.90 -3.98
N PHE A 175 -5.26 2.91 -4.56
CA PHE A 175 -5.39 1.50 -4.18
C PHE A 175 -4.95 1.27 -2.72
N CYS A 176 -3.74 1.69 -2.35
CA CYS A 176 -3.19 1.54 -1.00
C CYS A 176 -4.04 2.28 0.04
N PHE A 177 -4.48 3.51 -0.26
CA PHE A 177 -5.33 4.27 0.66
C PHE A 177 -6.61 3.51 1.04
N VAL A 178 -7.30 2.95 0.04
CA VAL A 178 -8.55 2.20 0.28
C VAL A 178 -8.26 0.89 0.99
N LEU A 179 -7.23 0.16 0.54
CA LEU A 179 -6.81 -1.11 1.13
C LEU A 179 -6.51 -0.95 2.63
N ASP A 180 -5.61 -0.03 2.96
CA ASP A 180 -5.09 0.15 4.31
C ASP A 180 -6.17 0.65 5.27
N THR A 181 -7.02 1.57 4.80
CA THR A 181 -8.14 2.07 5.61
C THR A 181 -9.13 0.96 5.94
N LEU A 182 -9.51 0.15 4.94
CA LEU A 182 -10.48 -0.93 5.14
C LEU A 182 -9.91 -2.06 6.00
N ILE A 183 -8.65 -2.42 5.81
CA ILE A 183 -7.98 -3.40 6.66
C ILE A 183 -7.92 -2.89 8.11
N ALA A 184 -7.48 -1.65 8.34
CA ALA A 184 -7.40 -1.11 9.69
C ALA A 184 -8.78 -1.08 10.37
N VAL A 185 -9.84 -0.74 9.64
CA VAL A 185 -11.22 -0.83 10.14
C VAL A 185 -11.60 -2.27 10.47
N ALA A 186 -11.33 -3.23 9.58
CA ALA A 186 -11.63 -4.65 9.82
C ALA A 186 -10.91 -5.18 11.06
N MET A 187 -9.63 -4.81 11.25
CA MET A 187 -8.84 -5.19 12.42
C MET A 187 -9.44 -4.64 13.72
N VAL A 188 -9.85 -3.36 13.74
CA VAL A 188 -10.51 -2.76 14.91
C VAL A 188 -11.84 -3.45 15.20
N VAL A 189 -12.62 -3.78 14.18
CA VAL A 189 -13.88 -4.53 14.35
C VAL A 189 -13.62 -5.91 14.94
N VAL A 190 -12.63 -6.66 14.45
CA VAL A 190 -12.27 -7.97 15.00
C VAL A 190 -11.81 -7.83 16.46
N ALA A 191 -10.95 -6.87 16.77
CA ALA A 191 -10.45 -6.64 18.13
C ALA A 191 -11.53 -6.22 19.13
N LEU A 192 -12.64 -5.63 18.68
CA LEU A 192 -13.78 -5.27 19.54
C LEU A 192 -14.79 -6.42 19.74
N ASN A 193 -14.76 -7.46 18.89
CA ASN A 193 -15.70 -8.57 18.92
C ASN A 193 -15.10 -9.90 19.42
N GLY A 194 -13.76 -10.00 19.51
CA GLY A 194 -13.03 -11.10 20.14
C GLY A 194 -12.82 -10.87 21.63
#